data_AF-H2ZGE8-F1
#
_entry.id   AF-H2ZGE8-F1
#
_cell.length_a   1.000
_cell.length_b   1.000
_cell.length_c   1.000
_cell.angle_alpha   90.00
_cell.angle_beta   90.00
_cell.angle_gamma   90.00
#
_symmetry.space_group_name_H-M   'P 1'
#
loop_
_entity.id
_entity.type
_entity.pdbx_description
1 polymer ?
#
loop_
_entity_poly.entity_id
_entity_poly.type
_entity_poly.pdbx_seq_one_letter_code
_entity_poly.pdbx_strand_id
1 'polypeptide(L)'
;MSLYNFKKITVVPSSKDFIDITLSKTQRKTPTVVHKSYHISRIRSFYVRKVKFTQQNYHDRLATILTEFPKLEDVHPFYADLMNVLYDKDHYKLALGQLNTAKHLIDNVGRDYVRLMKYGDSLYRCKMLKRAALGRMCTIMKRQKQTLEYLEEVRQHMSRLPSIDPNTRTILISGFPNVGKSSFINKITRAEVEVQPYAFTTKSLFVGHMDYRYLRWQVIDTPGILDQPLENRNTIEMLSVTALAHLRSAVVYVMDISEQCGESLESQLSLFNNIRPLFNNKPLFVMANKIDVLSKDDLSDEHKKLFEDGA
;
A
#
# COMPACT_ATOMS: atom_id res chain seq x y z
N MET A 1 10.70 0.84 -14.74
CA MET A 1 10.70 0.98 -13.28
C MET A 1 9.28 0.77 -12.79
N SER A 2 9.06 -0.17 -11.88
CA SER A 2 7.74 -0.46 -11.35
C SER A 2 7.28 0.70 -10.48
N LEU A 3 6.52 1.63 -11.06
CA LEU A 3 5.65 2.51 -10.30
C LEU A 3 4.73 1.60 -9.48
N TYR A 4 4.89 1.61 -8.15
CA TYR A 4 4.05 0.83 -7.26
C TYR A 4 2.63 1.41 -7.32
N ASN A 5 1.77 0.77 -8.12
CA ASN A 5 0.39 1.21 -8.29
C ASN A 5 -0.54 0.30 -7.50
N PHE A 6 -0.70 0.60 -6.21
CA PHE A 6 -1.58 -0.12 -5.31
C PHE A 6 -3.07 0.02 -5.65
N LYS A 7 -3.44 0.92 -6.58
CA LYS A 7 -4.83 1.05 -7.07
C LYS A 7 -5.24 -0.08 -8.02
N LYS A 8 -4.29 -0.87 -8.53
CA LYS A 8 -4.56 -1.99 -9.45
C LYS A 8 -4.99 -3.28 -8.75
N ILE A 9 -4.92 -3.36 -7.42
CA ILE A 9 -5.30 -4.56 -6.68
C ILE A 9 -6.81 -4.77 -6.78
N THR A 10 -7.22 -5.95 -7.24
CA THR A 10 -8.63 -6.34 -7.37
C THR A 10 -9.33 -6.39 -6.02
N VAL A 11 -10.62 -6.07 -6.02
CA VAL A 11 -11.45 -6.10 -4.81
C VAL A 11 -11.50 -7.51 -4.24
N VAL A 12 -11.20 -7.62 -2.94
CA VAL A 12 -11.24 -8.87 -2.20
C VAL A 12 -12.67 -9.04 -1.64
N PRO A 13 -13.47 -9.98 -2.16
CA PRO A 13 -14.84 -10.14 -1.69
C PRO A 13 -14.87 -10.82 -0.31
N SER A 14 -15.97 -10.64 0.41
CA SER A 14 -16.24 -11.39 1.64
C SER A 14 -16.25 -12.90 1.37
N SER A 15 -16.00 -13.72 2.40
CA SER A 15 -16.05 -15.18 2.26
C SER A 15 -17.38 -15.70 1.70
N LYS A 16 -18.50 -15.06 2.08
CA LYS A 16 -19.85 -15.39 1.59
C LYS A 16 -19.99 -15.05 0.12
N ASP A 17 -19.67 -13.81 -0.27
CA ASP A 17 -19.77 -13.37 -1.66
C ASP A 17 -18.83 -14.16 -2.57
N PHE A 18 -17.63 -14.51 -2.08
CA PHE A 18 -16.69 -15.36 -2.81
C PHE A 18 -17.35 -16.70 -3.17
N ILE A 19 -17.99 -17.36 -2.19
CA ILE A 19 -18.69 -18.63 -2.39
C ILE A 19 -19.86 -18.45 -3.36
N ASP A 20 -20.71 -17.45 -3.15
CA ASP A 20 -21.91 -17.23 -3.94
C ASP A 20 -21.58 -16.92 -5.40
N ILE A 21 -20.57 -16.07 -5.65
CA ILE A 21 -20.07 -15.77 -6.99
C ILE A 21 -19.56 -17.05 -7.68
N THR A 22 -18.80 -17.88 -6.97
CA THR A 22 -18.17 -19.08 -7.53
C THR A 22 -19.20 -20.17 -7.85
N LEU A 23 -20.15 -20.41 -6.95
CA LEU A 23 -21.24 -21.37 -7.16
C LEU A 23 -22.20 -20.90 -8.27
N SER A 24 -22.55 -19.61 -8.28
CA SER A 24 -23.34 -19.00 -9.35
C SER A 24 -22.67 -19.14 -10.72
N LYS A 25 -21.36 -18.89 -10.80
CA LYS A 25 -20.59 -19.06 -12.05
C LYS A 25 -20.54 -20.52 -12.47
N THR A 26 -20.40 -21.45 -11.52
CA THR A 26 -20.44 -22.89 -11.80
C THR A 26 -21.81 -23.32 -12.35
N GLN A 27 -22.91 -22.81 -11.79
CA GLN A 27 -24.25 -23.12 -12.27
C GLN A 27 -24.53 -22.56 -13.67
N ARG A 28 -24.15 -21.30 -13.92
CA ARG A 28 -24.41 -20.62 -15.19
C ARG A 28 -23.51 -21.07 -16.35
N LYS A 29 -22.24 -21.39 -16.08
CA LYS A 29 -21.24 -21.71 -17.13
C LYS A 29 -21.03 -23.21 -17.36
N THR A 30 -21.74 -24.10 -16.66
CA THR A 30 -21.64 -25.55 -16.90
C THR A 30 -23.02 -26.17 -17.17
N PRO A 31 -23.12 -27.22 -18.00
CA PRO A 31 -24.40 -27.89 -18.25
C PRO A 31 -25.10 -28.31 -16.96
N THR A 32 -26.43 -28.16 -16.89
CA THR A 32 -27.22 -28.36 -15.65
C THR A 32 -28.07 -29.63 -15.66
N VAL A 33 -28.47 -30.12 -16.83
CA VAL A 33 -29.36 -31.27 -16.97
C VAL A 33 -28.57 -32.57 -17.15
N VAL A 34 -28.94 -33.60 -16.39
CA VAL A 34 -28.43 -34.98 -16.51
C VAL A 34 -29.54 -35.96 -16.13
N HIS A 35 -29.72 -37.03 -16.92
CA HIS A 35 -30.74 -38.04 -16.69
C HIS A 35 -30.12 -39.35 -16.18
N LYS A 36 -30.90 -40.12 -15.41
CA LYS A 36 -30.48 -41.43 -14.86
C LYS A 36 -30.20 -42.48 -15.95
N SER A 37 -30.84 -42.35 -17.12
CA SER A 37 -30.70 -43.27 -18.25
C SER A 37 -29.40 -43.11 -19.05
N TYR A 38 -28.62 -42.07 -18.79
CA TYR A 38 -27.37 -41.83 -19.52
C TYR A 38 -26.29 -42.83 -19.13
N HIS A 39 -25.40 -43.16 -20.08
CA HIS A 39 -24.21 -43.97 -19.80
C HIS A 39 -23.39 -43.39 -18.64
N ILE A 40 -22.90 -44.27 -17.75
CA ILE A 40 -22.19 -43.89 -16.54
C ILE A 40 -20.95 -43.01 -16.82
N SER A 41 -20.27 -43.23 -17.95
CA SER A 41 -19.15 -42.40 -18.41
C SER A 41 -19.57 -40.93 -18.58
N ARG A 42 -20.74 -40.68 -19.18
CA ARG A 42 -21.29 -39.33 -19.37
C ARG A 42 -21.70 -38.70 -18.04
N ILE A 43 -22.29 -39.47 -17.14
CA ILE A 43 -22.67 -38.99 -15.78
C ILE A 43 -21.43 -38.61 -14.97
N ARG A 44 -20.37 -39.44 -14.98
CA ARG A 44 -19.09 -39.16 -14.32
C ARG A 44 -18.48 -37.87 -14.89
N SER A 45 -18.36 -37.77 -16.21
CA SER A 45 -17.81 -36.59 -16.89
C SER A 45 -18.58 -35.31 -16.59
N PHE A 46 -19.91 -35.39 -16.48
CA PHE A 46 -20.76 -34.26 -16.08
C PHE A 46 -20.42 -33.72 -14.69
N TYR A 47 -20.31 -34.58 -13.67
CA TYR A 47 -20.01 -34.14 -12.31
C TYR A 47 -18.52 -33.79 -12.11
N VAL A 48 -17.61 -34.48 -12.80
CA VAL A 48 -16.18 -34.13 -12.83
C VAL A 48 -15.99 -32.73 -13.40
N ARG A 49 -16.68 -32.38 -14.50
CA ARG A 49 -16.63 -31.03 -15.07
C ARG A 49 -17.08 -29.99 -14.04
N LYS A 50 -18.13 -30.24 -13.27
CA LYS A 50 -18.58 -29.29 -12.23
C LYS A 50 -17.54 -29.10 -11.13
N VAL A 51 -16.96 -30.18 -10.59
CA VAL A 51 -15.94 -30.08 -9.54
C VAL A 51 -14.67 -29.40 -10.05
N LYS A 52 -14.16 -29.79 -11.22
CA LYS A 52 -12.98 -29.15 -11.82
C LYS A 52 -13.23 -27.67 -12.14
N PHE A 53 -14.40 -27.34 -12.68
CA PHE A 53 -14.74 -25.95 -12.96
C PHE A 53 -14.79 -25.11 -11.68
N THR A 54 -15.41 -25.60 -10.62
CA THR A 54 -15.40 -24.88 -9.33
C THR A 54 -14.00 -24.76 -8.74
N GLN A 55 -13.21 -25.84 -8.75
CA GLN A 55 -11.81 -25.83 -8.31
C GLN A 55 -11.01 -24.75 -9.04
N GLN A 56 -11.06 -24.72 -10.38
CA GLN A 56 -10.32 -23.76 -11.20
C GLN A 56 -10.71 -22.32 -10.86
N ASN A 57 -12.01 -22.04 -10.70
CA ASN A 57 -12.45 -20.68 -10.37
C ASN A 57 -11.99 -20.21 -8.98
N TYR A 58 -11.95 -21.10 -7.99
CA TYR A 58 -11.35 -20.78 -6.70
C TYR A 58 -9.85 -20.54 -6.83
N HIS A 59 -9.14 -21.43 -7.53
CA HIS A 59 -7.71 -21.33 -7.76
C HIS A 59 -7.34 -20.00 -8.43
N ASP A 60 -7.96 -19.69 -9.57
CA ASP A 60 -7.67 -18.49 -10.35
C ASP A 60 -7.84 -17.23 -9.50
N ARG A 61 -8.97 -17.13 -8.79
CA ARG A 61 -9.29 -15.92 -8.01
C ARG A 61 -8.41 -15.77 -6.76
N LEU A 62 -8.08 -16.86 -6.08
CA LEU A 62 -7.11 -16.83 -4.98
C LEU A 62 -5.70 -16.52 -5.49
N ALA A 63 -5.32 -17.05 -6.65
CA ALA A 63 -4.04 -16.76 -7.28
C ALA A 63 -3.94 -15.28 -7.65
N THR A 64 -4.97 -14.69 -8.27
CA THR A 64 -5.03 -13.26 -8.58
C THR A 64 -4.77 -12.40 -7.33
N ILE A 65 -5.48 -12.68 -6.23
CA ILE A 65 -5.27 -11.98 -4.96
C ILE A 65 -3.80 -12.13 -4.50
N LEU A 66 -3.29 -13.35 -4.44
CA LEU A 66 -1.91 -13.61 -3.98
C LEU A 66 -0.84 -12.95 -4.85
N THR A 67 -1.10 -12.74 -6.15
CA THR A 67 -0.15 -12.12 -7.09
C THR A 67 -0.20 -10.60 -7.10
N GLU A 68 -1.38 -10.02 -6.87
CA GLU A 68 -1.57 -8.57 -6.92
C GLU A 68 -1.16 -7.86 -5.63
N PHE A 69 -1.26 -8.54 -4.49
CA PHE A 69 -0.74 -8.02 -3.24
C PHE A 69 0.81 -8.01 -3.25
N PRO A 70 1.44 -6.89 -2.89
CA PRO A 70 2.89 -6.76 -2.94
C PRO A 70 3.57 -7.63 -1.89
N LYS A 71 4.60 -8.36 -2.30
CA LYS A 71 5.49 -9.06 -1.36
C LYS A 71 6.41 -8.05 -0.70
N LEU A 72 6.34 -7.95 0.63
CA LEU A 72 7.10 -6.97 1.42
C LEU A 72 8.64 -7.12 1.27
N GLU A 73 9.12 -8.27 0.82
CA GLU A 73 10.55 -8.53 0.57
C GLU A 73 11.02 -8.04 -0.80
N ASP A 74 10.10 -7.91 -1.77
CA ASP A 74 10.41 -7.53 -3.15
C ASP A 74 10.14 -6.04 -3.41
N VAL A 75 9.49 -5.34 -2.47
CA VAL A 75 9.23 -3.90 -2.57
C VAL A 75 10.41 -3.07 -2.06
N HIS A 76 10.51 -1.85 -2.55
CA HIS A 76 11.53 -0.89 -2.09
C HIS A 76 11.46 -0.69 -0.56
N PRO A 77 12.59 -0.55 0.16
CA PRO A 77 12.63 -0.37 1.62
C PRO A 77 11.64 0.69 2.14
N PHE A 78 11.55 1.85 1.49
CA PHE A 78 10.52 2.87 1.75
C PHE A 78 9.10 2.28 1.94
N TYR A 79 8.63 1.49 0.99
CA TYR A 79 7.29 0.89 1.04
C TYR A 79 7.24 -0.31 1.98
N ALA A 80 8.33 -1.08 2.10
CA ALA A 80 8.41 -2.19 3.04
C ALA A 80 8.24 -1.70 4.49
N ASP A 81 8.96 -0.64 4.85
CA ASP A 81 8.89 -0.02 6.17
C ASP A 81 7.51 0.59 6.38
N LEU A 82 7.01 1.38 5.43
CA LEU A 82 5.68 1.97 5.52
C LEU A 82 4.58 0.91 5.73
N MET A 83 4.64 -0.21 5.01
CA MET A 83 3.70 -1.32 5.17
C MET A 83 3.89 -2.07 6.49
N ASN A 84 5.13 -2.20 6.97
CA ASN A 84 5.43 -2.78 8.27
C ASN A 84 4.77 -1.99 9.41
N VAL A 85 4.84 -0.65 9.34
CA VAL A 85 4.16 0.22 10.31
C VAL A 85 2.64 0.10 10.19
N LEU A 86 2.12 0.12 8.97
CA LEU A 86 0.70 0.24 8.71
C LEU A 86 -0.10 -1.02 8.98
N TYR A 87 0.44 -2.17 8.59
CA TYR A 87 -0.34 -3.40 8.46
C TYR A 87 0.14 -4.51 9.38
N ASP A 88 1.22 -4.29 10.13
CA ASP A 88 2.00 -5.33 10.79
C ASP A 88 2.49 -6.37 9.77
N LYS A 89 3.80 -6.36 9.48
CA LYS A 89 4.41 -7.27 8.50
C LYS A 89 4.10 -8.73 8.77
N ASP A 90 4.04 -9.14 10.04
CA ASP A 90 3.83 -10.54 10.40
C ASP A 90 2.36 -10.92 10.19
N HIS A 91 1.44 -10.06 10.62
CA HIS A 91 0.01 -10.30 10.38
C HIS A 91 -0.33 -10.33 8.88
N TYR A 92 0.23 -9.41 8.11
CA TYR A 92 0.09 -9.35 6.65
C TYR A 92 0.59 -10.62 5.96
N LYS A 93 1.80 -11.08 6.31
CA LYS A 93 2.38 -12.31 5.76
C LYS A 93 1.57 -13.54 6.15
N LEU A 94 1.10 -13.62 7.39
CA LEU A 94 0.26 -14.73 7.86
C LEU A 94 -1.06 -14.77 7.07
N ALA A 95 -1.69 -13.63 6.81
CA ALA A 95 -2.93 -13.57 6.05
C ALA A 95 -2.76 -14.09 4.61
N LEU A 96 -1.71 -13.66 3.90
CA LEU A 96 -1.39 -14.18 2.57
C LEU A 96 -1.01 -15.67 2.60
N GLY A 97 -0.28 -16.11 3.63
CA GLY A 97 0.09 -17.51 3.83
C GLY A 97 -1.13 -18.42 4.06
N GLN A 98 -2.12 -17.95 4.83
CA GLN A 98 -3.40 -18.64 5.04
C GLN A 98 -4.17 -18.81 3.73
N LEU A 99 -4.27 -17.75 2.89
CA LEU A 99 -4.91 -17.85 1.58
C LEU A 99 -4.16 -18.80 0.63
N ASN A 100 -2.82 -18.77 0.63
CA ASN A 100 -2.05 -19.70 -0.19
C ASN A 100 -2.27 -21.17 0.25
N THR A 101 -2.35 -21.42 1.54
CA THR A 101 -2.70 -22.74 2.10
C THR A 101 -4.11 -23.15 1.69
N ALA A 102 -5.09 -22.25 1.79
CA ALA A 102 -6.46 -22.50 1.38
C ALA A 102 -6.58 -22.85 -0.12
N LYS A 103 -5.83 -22.15 -0.99
CA LYS A 103 -5.73 -22.46 -2.43
C LYS A 103 -5.27 -23.90 -2.64
N HIS A 104 -4.16 -24.31 -2.01
CA HIS A 104 -3.64 -25.67 -2.13
C HIS A 104 -4.59 -26.74 -1.56
N LEU A 105 -5.27 -26.47 -0.45
CA LEU A 105 -6.28 -27.36 0.11
C LEU A 105 -7.46 -27.57 -0.84
N ILE A 106 -7.94 -26.51 -1.49
CA ILE A 106 -9.03 -26.58 -2.49
C ILE A 106 -8.58 -27.42 -3.70
N ASP A 107 -7.36 -27.21 -4.18
CA ASP A 107 -6.80 -28.00 -5.28
C ASP A 107 -6.68 -29.49 -4.93
N ASN A 108 -6.27 -29.81 -3.70
CA ASN A 108 -6.20 -31.19 -3.21
C ASN A 108 -7.60 -31.83 -3.16
N VAL A 109 -8.59 -31.13 -2.57
CA VAL A 109 -9.99 -31.60 -2.55
C VAL A 109 -10.52 -31.83 -3.97
N GLY A 110 -10.25 -30.92 -4.90
CA GLY A 110 -10.63 -31.08 -6.30
C GLY A 110 -10.04 -32.34 -6.92
N ARG A 111 -8.73 -32.56 -6.77
CA ARG A 111 -8.03 -33.74 -7.29
C ARG A 111 -8.55 -35.05 -6.70
N ASP A 112 -8.75 -35.10 -5.38
CA ASP A 112 -9.18 -36.32 -4.69
C ASP A 112 -10.60 -36.72 -5.08
N TYR A 113 -11.55 -35.76 -5.10
CA TYR A 113 -12.92 -36.07 -5.49
C TYR A 113 -13.07 -36.39 -6.97
N VAL A 114 -12.23 -35.83 -7.84
CA VAL A 114 -12.16 -36.25 -9.25
C VAL A 114 -11.64 -37.69 -9.36
N ARG A 115 -10.65 -38.10 -8.55
CA ARG A 115 -10.17 -39.49 -8.50
C ARG A 115 -11.26 -40.44 -8.01
N LEU A 116 -11.97 -40.08 -6.93
CA LEU A 116 -13.07 -40.88 -6.38
C LEU A 116 -14.24 -41.02 -7.36
N MET A 117 -14.54 -39.97 -8.14
CA MET A 117 -15.62 -40.01 -9.15
C MET A 117 -15.38 -41.02 -10.28
N LYS A 118 -14.13 -41.43 -10.54
CA LYS A 118 -13.84 -42.49 -11.52
C LYS A 118 -14.54 -43.81 -11.18
N TYR A 119 -14.74 -44.07 -9.88
CA TYR A 119 -15.38 -45.28 -9.37
C TYR A 119 -16.88 -45.09 -9.02
N GLY A 120 -17.49 -43.96 -9.40
CA GLY A 120 -18.92 -43.74 -9.18
C GLY A 120 -19.76 -44.68 -10.05
N ASP A 121 -20.58 -45.53 -9.45
CA ASP A 121 -21.43 -46.54 -10.11
C ASP A 121 -22.80 -45.99 -10.58
N SER A 122 -23.27 -44.92 -9.96
CA SER A 122 -24.63 -44.42 -10.12
C SER A 122 -24.70 -42.90 -10.14
N LEU A 123 -25.80 -42.36 -10.69
CA LEU A 123 -26.09 -40.92 -10.66
C LEU A 123 -26.13 -40.39 -9.23
N TYR A 124 -26.75 -41.14 -8.31
CA TYR A 124 -26.86 -40.75 -6.91
C TYR A 124 -25.48 -40.63 -6.24
N ARG A 125 -24.63 -41.66 -6.39
CA ARG A 125 -23.26 -41.66 -5.83
C ARG A 125 -22.42 -40.52 -6.40
N CYS A 126 -22.47 -40.27 -7.71
CA CYS A 126 -21.76 -39.14 -8.33
C CYS A 126 -22.31 -37.78 -7.85
N LYS A 127 -23.63 -37.65 -7.68
CA LYS A 127 -24.26 -36.43 -7.13
C LYS A 127 -23.81 -36.17 -5.70
N MET A 128 -23.72 -37.20 -4.86
CA MET A 128 -23.24 -37.09 -3.48
C MET A 128 -21.76 -36.71 -3.41
N LEU A 129 -20.91 -37.35 -4.22
CA LEU A 129 -19.48 -36.99 -4.33
C LEU A 129 -19.31 -35.53 -4.74
N LYS A 130 -20.09 -35.05 -5.72
CA LYS A 130 -20.08 -33.64 -6.11
C LYS A 130 -20.52 -32.72 -4.98
N ARG A 131 -21.61 -33.05 -4.26
CA ARG A 131 -22.08 -32.23 -3.11
C ARG A 131 -21.02 -32.16 -2.02
N ALA A 132 -20.37 -33.28 -1.70
CA ALA A 132 -19.31 -33.33 -0.71
C ALA A 132 -18.08 -32.53 -1.13
N ALA A 133 -17.64 -32.64 -2.40
CA ALA A 133 -16.52 -31.88 -2.93
C ALA A 133 -16.75 -30.36 -2.82
N LEU A 134 -17.87 -29.88 -3.37
CA LEU A 134 -18.20 -28.45 -3.33
C LEU A 134 -18.41 -27.97 -1.90
N GLY A 135 -19.07 -28.78 -1.06
CA GLY A 135 -19.26 -28.46 0.36
C GLY A 135 -17.94 -28.28 1.10
N ARG A 136 -16.96 -29.18 0.89
CA ARG A 136 -15.62 -29.05 1.50
C ARG A 136 -14.88 -27.82 1.00
N MET A 137 -14.91 -27.52 -0.29
CA MET A 137 -14.33 -26.28 -0.84
C MET A 137 -14.94 -25.04 -0.20
N CYS A 138 -16.28 -24.97 -0.10
CA CYS A 138 -16.96 -23.87 0.57
C CYS A 138 -16.58 -23.78 2.05
N THR A 139 -16.46 -24.90 2.77
CA THR A 139 -16.04 -24.90 4.18
C THR A 139 -14.62 -24.37 4.36
N ILE A 140 -13.69 -24.71 3.46
CA ILE A 140 -12.33 -24.14 3.48
C ILE A 140 -12.39 -22.62 3.34
N MET A 141 -13.19 -22.10 2.39
CA MET A 141 -13.35 -20.66 2.19
C MET A 141 -14.04 -19.95 3.36
N LYS A 142 -15.04 -20.58 3.99
CA LYS A 142 -15.71 -20.02 5.17
C LYS A 142 -14.74 -19.81 6.35
N ARG A 143 -13.72 -20.66 6.47
CA ARG A 143 -12.69 -20.53 7.52
C ARG A 143 -11.78 -19.32 7.30
N GLN A 144 -11.68 -18.80 6.07
CA GLN A 144 -10.84 -17.64 5.73
C GLN A 144 -11.60 -16.30 5.85
N LYS A 145 -12.70 -16.25 6.62
CA LYS A 145 -13.54 -15.05 6.75
C LYS A 145 -12.73 -13.83 7.22
N GLN A 146 -12.07 -13.96 8.36
CA GLN A 146 -11.30 -12.86 8.97
C GLN A 146 -10.14 -12.41 8.05
N THR A 147 -9.46 -13.37 7.42
CA THR A 147 -8.36 -13.10 6.50
C THR A 147 -8.78 -12.29 5.28
N LEU A 148 -9.93 -12.62 4.68
CA LEU A 148 -10.46 -11.89 3.52
C LEU A 148 -10.95 -10.48 3.91
N GLU A 149 -11.57 -10.33 5.08
CA GLU A 149 -12.01 -9.04 5.61
C GLU A 149 -10.80 -8.12 5.84
N TYR A 150 -9.77 -8.62 6.56
CA TYR A 150 -8.52 -7.89 6.78
C TYR A 150 -7.84 -7.49 5.46
N LEU A 151 -7.70 -8.41 4.50
CA LEU A 151 -7.06 -8.08 3.22
C LEU A 151 -7.84 -7.04 2.41
N GLU A 152 -9.18 -7.02 2.49
CA GLU A 152 -9.97 -5.97 1.85
C GLU A 152 -9.77 -4.62 2.52
N GLU A 153 -9.71 -4.55 3.85
CA GLU A 153 -9.38 -3.33 4.59
C GLU A 153 -7.99 -2.80 4.20
N VAL A 154 -6.99 -3.69 4.18
CA VAL A 154 -5.63 -3.36 3.73
C VAL A 154 -5.63 -2.84 2.30
N ARG A 155 -6.34 -3.52 1.37
CA ARG A 155 -6.43 -3.08 -0.03
C ARG A 155 -7.04 -1.67 -0.15
N GLN A 156 -8.13 -1.41 0.55
CA GLN A 156 -8.79 -0.11 0.54
C GLN A 156 -7.85 0.98 1.06
N HIS A 157 -7.13 0.71 2.15
CA HIS A 157 -6.16 1.64 2.69
C HIS A 157 -4.97 1.86 1.74
N MET A 158 -4.40 0.78 1.19
CA MET A 158 -3.30 0.83 0.22
C MET A 158 -3.65 1.61 -1.05
N SER A 159 -4.90 1.55 -1.50
CA SER A 159 -5.35 2.30 -2.69
C SER A 159 -5.31 3.83 -2.52
N ARG A 160 -5.26 4.30 -1.26
CA ARG A 160 -5.16 5.72 -0.90
C ARG A 160 -3.72 6.17 -0.67
N LEU A 161 -2.77 5.23 -0.57
CA LEU A 161 -1.37 5.57 -0.33
C LEU A 161 -0.80 6.40 -1.48
N PRO A 162 0.13 7.33 -1.17
CA PRO A 162 0.74 8.17 -2.17
C PRO A 162 1.59 7.36 -3.15
N SER A 163 1.50 7.70 -4.43
CA SER A 163 2.34 7.13 -5.48
C SER A 163 3.65 7.91 -5.56
N ILE A 164 4.62 7.52 -4.73
CA ILE A 164 5.96 8.09 -4.64
C ILE A 164 6.91 7.12 -5.36
N ASP A 165 7.73 7.62 -6.28
CA ASP A 165 8.81 6.80 -6.84
C ASP A 165 10.08 7.00 -5.99
N PRO A 166 10.48 6.01 -5.17
CA PRO A 166 11.62 6.18 -4.28
C PRO A 166 12.97 6.27 -5.02
N ASN A 167 13.03 5.83 -6.28
CA ASN A 167 14.25 5.87 -7.09
C ASN A 167 14.36 7.12 -7.96
N THR A 168 13.30 7.93 -8.03
CA THR A 168 13.31 9.16 -8.82
C THR A 168 13.98 10.30 -8.07
N ARG A 169 14.30 11.36 -8.81
CA ARG A 169 14.87 12.60 -8.26
C ARG A 169 13.80 13.29 -7.42
N THR A 170 14.04 13.32 -6.12
CA THR A 170 13.09 13.85 -5.15
C THR A 170 13.67 15.06 -4.42
N ILE A 171 12.87 16.10 -4.25
CA ILE A 171 13.14 17.23 -3.37
C ILE A 171 12.19 17.09 -2.18
N LEU A 172 12.74 16.97 -0.97
CA LEU A 172 11.99 16.99 0.28
C LEU A 172 11.99 18.41 0.82
N ILE A 173 10.81 18.94 1.14
CA ILE A 173 10.68 20.27 1.75
C ILE A 173 10.22 20.09 3.19
N SER A 174 11.06 20.58 4.12
CA SER A 174 10.86 20.49 5.56
C SER A 174 10.93 21.88 6.21
N GLY A 175 10.45 21.99 7.44
CA GLY A 175 10.36 23.24 8.20
C GLY A 175 9.07 23.35 8.99
N PHE A 176 8.99 24.33 9.88
CA PHE A 176 7.83 24.58 10.73
C PHE A 176 6.53 24.82 9.95
N PRO A 177 5.34 24.62 10.54
CA PRO A 177 4.08 25.01 9.92
C PRO A 177 4.09 26.51 9.54
N ASN A 178 3.33 26.90 8.52
CA ASN A 178 3.16 28.30 8.09
C ASN A 178 4.43 29.09 7.67
N VAL A 179 5.60 28.45 7.60
CA VAL A 179 6.83 29.07 7.04
C VAL A 179 6.79 29.28 5.52
N GLY A 180 5.73 28.79 4.84
CA GLY A 180 5.52 28.99 3.40
C GLY A 180 5.92 27.82 2.49
N LYS A 181 6.15 26.62 3.03
CA LYS A 181 6.48 25.40 2.27
C LYS A 181 5.52 25.13 1.10
N SER A 182 4.22 25.06 1.37
CA SER A 182 3.22 24.74 0.34
C SER A 182 3.09 25.85 -0.71
N SER A 183 3.29 27.12 -0.31
CA SER A 183 3.36 28.25 -1.25
C SER A 183 4.56 28.14 -2.19
N PHE A 184 5.72 27.75 -1.65
CA PHE A 184 6.91 27.47 -2.46
C PHE A 184 6.66 26.32 -3.45
N ILE A 185 6.05 25.21 -3.00
CA ILE A 185 5.71 24.06 -3.86
C ILE A 185 4.79 24.48 -5.00
N ASN A 186 3.72 25.22 -4.69
CA ASN A 186 2.78 25.70 -5.71
C ASN A 186 3.45 26.61 -6.75
N LYS A 187 4.52 27.32 -6.39
CA LYS A 187 5.28 28.17 -7.31
C LYS A 187 6.25 27.38 -8.19
N ILE A 188 6.89 26.33 -7.66
CA ILE A 188 7.91 25.55 -8.41
C ILE A 188 7.32 24.37 -9.19
N THR A 189 6.14 23.88 -8.80
CA THR A 189 5.46 22.77 -9.46
C THR A 189 4.35 23.28 -10.37
N ARG A 190 3.94 22.46 -11.34
CA ARG A 190 2.77 22.78 -12.17
C ARG A 190 1.51 22.72 -11.28
N ALA A 191 0.52 23.56 -11.58
CA ALA A 191 -0.60 23.97 -10.72
C ALA A 191 -1.55 22.87 -10.14
N GLU A 192 -1.24 21.58 -10.30
CA GLU A 192 -1.98 20.48 -9.68
C GLU A 192 -1.06 19.73 -8.72
N VAL A 193 -0.89 20.29 -7.52
CA VAL A 193 -0.27 19.57 -6.41
C VAL A 193 -1.27 18.52 -5.94
N GLU A 194 -0.92 17.25 -6.14
CA GLU A 194 -1.76 16.16 -5.66
C GLU A 194 -1.63 16.06 -4.13
N VAL A 195 -2.75 16.28 -3.45
CA VAL A 195 -2.84 16.06 -2.01
C VAL A 195 -3.08 14.58 -1.77
N GLN A 196 -2.13 13.91 -1.12
CA GLN A 196 -2.19 12.48 -0.88
C GLN A 196 -2.11 12.22 0.63
N PRO A 197 -3.05 11.46 1.21
CA PRO A 197 -3.00 11.16 2.64
C PRO A 197 -1.76 10.33 2.93
N TYR A 198 -0.98 10.73 3.93
CA TYR A 198 0.11 9.91 4.42
C TYR A 198 -0.29 9.23 5.72
N ALA A 199 0.28 8.06 5.90
CA ALA A 199 -0.01 7.24 7.05
C ALA A 199 0.40 7.96 8.34
N PHE A 200 -0.51 7.97 9.31
CA PHE A 200 -0.26 8.47 10.67
C PHE A 200 0.03 9.96 10.78
N THR A 201 -0.25 10.72 9.73
CA THR A 201 -0.20 12.17 9.78
C THR A 201 -1.61 12.73 9.78
N THR A 202 -1.87 13.72 10.64
CA THR A 202 -3.12 14.49 10.59
C THR A 202 -3.19 15.39 9.36
N LYS A 203 -2.04 15.65 8.72
CA LYS A 203 -1.89 16.44 7.51
C LYS A 203 -1.48 15.56 6.34
N SER A 204 -2.10 15.76 5.19
CA SER A 204 -1.74 15.05 3.96
C SER A 204 -0.35 15.46 3.46
N LEU A 205 0.38 14.50 2.88
CA LEU A 205 1.57 14.80 2.08
C LEU A 205 1.14 15.47 0.77
N PHE A 206 1.84 16.53 0.39
CA PHE A 206 1.64 17.15 -0.91
C PHE A 206 2.74 16.67 -1.84
N VAL A 207 2.37 15.99 -2.92
CA VAL A 207 3.31 15.52 -3.93
C VAL A 207 3.08 16.32 -5.20
N GLY A 208 4.06 17.14 -5.54
CA GLY A 208 4.08 17.92 -6.77
C GLY A 208 5.12 17.39 -7.74
N HIS A 209 4.91 17.70 -9.02
CA HIS A 209 5.86 17.38 -10.08
C HIS A 209 6.30 18.66 -10.79
N MET A 210 7.59 18.75 -11.08
CA MET A 210 8.17 19.83 -11.86
C MET A 210 9.13 19.27 -12.91
N ASP A 211 9.31 20.00 -14.00
CA ASP A 211 10.29 19.66 -15.02
C ASP A 211 11.42 20.69 -14.97
N TYR A 212 12.66 20.22 -14.83
CA TYR A 212 13.84 21.06 -14.83
C TYR A 212 14.94 20.40 -15.65
N ARG A 213 15.51 21.13 -16.62
CA ARG A 213 16.51 20.62 -17.58
C ARG A 213 16.08 19.31 -18.26
N TYR A 214 14.85 19.26 -18.75
CA TYR A 214 14.24 18.07 -19.40
C TYR A 214 14.16 16.82 -18.50
N LEU A 215 14.35 16.98 -17.20
CA LEU A 215 14.21 15.92 -16.22
C LEU A 215 12.98 16.20 -15.36
N ARG A 216 12.19 15.16 -15.10
CA ARG A 216 11.07 15.24 -14.15
C ARG A 216 11.59 15.07 -12.74
N TRP A 217 11.17 15.97 -11.86
CA TRP A 217 11.45 15.95 -10.44
C TRP A 217 10.16 15.74 -9.67
N GLN A 218 10.28 15.03 -8.56
CA GLN A 218 9.24 14.90 -7.56
C GLN A 218 9.55 15.86 -6.42
N VAL A 219 8.55 16.61 -5.98
CA VAL A 219 8.65 17.52 -4.84
C VAL A 219 7.67 17.06 -3.79
N ILE A 220 8.12 16.83 -2.56
CA ILE A 220 7.29 16.33 -1.46
C ILE A 220 7.32 17.35 -0.32
N ASP A 221 6.15 17.88 0.05
CA ASP A 221 5.95 18.61 1.31
C ASP A 221 5.80 17.60 2.44
N THR A 222 6.50 17.78 3.55
CA THR A 222 6.45 16.85 4.70
C THR A 222 5.74 17.44 5.93
N PRO A 223 4.53 18.02 5.83
CA PRO A 223 3.84 18.62 6.97
C PRO A 223 3.41 17.54 7.97
N GLY A 224 3.51 17.80 9.27
CA GLY A 224 3.21 16.82 10.32
C GLY A 224 4.28 15.73 10.53
N ILE A 225 5.19 15.53 9.56
CA ILE A 225 6.19 14.46 9.62
C ILE A 225 7.54 14.98 10.07
N LEU A 226 7.92 16.20 9.68
CA LEU A 226 9.23 16.78 10.01
C LEU A 226 9.13 18.14 10.71
N ASP A 227 7.94 18.51 11.20
CA ASP A 227 7.63 19.80 11.82
C ASP A 227 7.66 19.81 13.36
N GLN A 228 8.05 18.69 13.97
CA GLN A 228 8.24 18.51 15.41
C GLN A 228 9.57 17.78 15.73
N PRO A 229 10.13 17.91 16.94
CA PRO A 229 11.28 17.14 17.38
C PRO A 229 11.03 15.62 17.34
N LEU A 230 12.08 14.83 17.12
CA LEU A 230 11.98 13.37 17.01
C LEU A 230 11.54 12.71 18.33
N GLU A 231 11.92 13.29 19.47
CA GLU A 231 11.63 12.77 20.82
C GLU A 231 10.13 12.79 21.16
N ASN A 232 9.38 13.69 20.54
CA ASN A 232 7.94 13.84 20.80
C ASN A 232 7.08 12.96 19.90
N ARG A 233 7.69 12.16 19.02
CA ARG A 233 6.97 11.32 18.05
C ARG A 233 6.72 9.92 18.57
N ASN A 234 5.53 9.41 18.26
CA ASN A 234 5.21 8.01 18.48
C ASN A 234 6.08 7.10 17.59
N THR A 235 6.27 5.84 17.99
CA THR A 235 7.05 4.84 17.23
C THR A 235 6.62 4.75 15.76
N ILE A 236 5.32 4.85 15.53
CA ILE A 236 4.68 4.84 14.22
C ILE A 236 5.06 6.07 13.37
N GLU A 237 5.07 7.26 13.98
CA GLU A 237 5.45 8.52 13.31
C GLU A 237 6.96 8.53 13.02
N MET A 238 7.77 8.00 13.95
CA MET A 238 9.21 7.86 13.78
C MET A 238 9.54 6.93 12.61
N LEU A 239 8.86 5.80 12.48
CA LEU A 239 9.06 4.91 11.33
C LEU A 239 8.62 5.56 10.00
N SER A 240 7.59 6.41 10.04
CA SER A 240 7.10 7.17 8.89
C SER A 240 8.11 8.24 8.42
N VAL A 241 8.84 8.84 9.36
CA VAL A 241 9.99 9.73 9.12
C VAL A 241 11.18 8.95 8.56
N THR A 242 11.51 7.80 9.12
CA THR A 242 12.60 6.94 8.64
C THR A 242 12.34 6.47 7.21
N ALA A 243 11.09 6.17 6.86
CA ALA A 243 10.71 5.87 5.48
C ALA A 243 11.08 7.03 4.54
N LEU A 244 10.75 8.28 4.87
CA LEU A 244 11.18 9.44 4.06
C LEU A 244 12.71 9.61 4.03
N ALA A 245 13.41 9.21 5.10
CA ALA A 245 14.87 9.19 5.11
C ALA A 245 15.45 8.21 4.08
N HIS A 246 14.77 7.11 3.75
CA HIS A 246 15.19 6.18 2.69
C HIS A 246 15.03 6.71 1.25
N LEU A 247 14.30 7.83 1.05
CA LEU A 247 14.19 8.43 -0.28
C LEU A 247 15.51 9.08 -0.70
N ARG A 248 15.99 8.75 -1.90
CA ARG A 248 17.13 9.44 -2.52
C ARG A 248 16.69 10.86 -2.91
N SER A 249 17.07 11.84 -2.10
CA SER A 249 16.50 13.18 -2.16
C SER A 249 17.52 14.26 -1.87
N ALA A 250 17.28 15.45 -2.42
CA ALA A 250 17.80 16.70 -1.89
C ALA A 250 16.79 17.25 -0.88
N VAL A 251 17.28 17.85 0.20
CA VAL A 251 16.45 18.38 1.28
C VAL A 251 16.53 19.89 1.27
N VAL A 252 15.37 20.55 1.27
CA VAL A 252 15.24 21.99 1.43
C VAL A 252 14.56 22.24 2.77
N TYR A 253 15.27 22.85 3.70
CA TYR A 253 14.74 23.30 4.98
C TYR A 253 14.34 24.77 4.88
N VAL A 254 13.05 25.06 5.03
CA VAL A 254 12.50 26.41 4.91
C VAL A 254 12.38 27.04 6.28
N MET A 255 13.05 28.17 6.46
CA MET A 255 13.01 29.01 7.66
C MET A 255 12.24 30.29 7.37
N ASP A 256 11.40 30.70 8.31
CA ASP A 256 10.75 32.01 8.31
C ASP A 256 11.55 32.96 9.21
N ILE A 257 12.30 33.87 8.59
CA ILE A 257 13.13 34.84 9.34
C ILE A 257 12.31 35.95 9.99
N SER A 258 11.07 36.15 9.57
CA SER A 258 10.16 37.16 10.13
C SER A 258 9.44 36.70 11.41
N GLU A 259 9.58 35.41 11.77
CA GLU A 259 8.88 34.75 12.89
C GLU A 259 7.33 34.81 12.82
N GLN A 260 6.76 35.27 11.70
CA GLN A 260 5.30 35.31 11.48
C GLN A 260 4.65 33.92 11.41
N CYS A 261 5.44 32.85 11.29
CA CYS A 261 4.97 31.48 11.41
C CYS A 261 4.48 31.12 12.82
N GLY A 262 4.79 31.96 13.83
CA GLY A 262 4.43 31.77 15.23
C GLY A 262 5.52 31.11 16.08
N GLU A 263 6.72 30.92 15.52
CA GLU A 263 7.84 30.21 16.14
C GLU A 263 9.13 31.03 16.00
N SER A 264 9.92 31.09 17.07
CA SER A 264 11.19 31.84 17.07
C SER A 264 12.24 31.20 16.16
N LEU A 265 13.21 32.00 15.72
CA LEU A 265 14.36 31.51 14.97
C LEU A 265 15.13 30.40 15.69
N GLU A 266 15.27 30.51 17.01
CA GLU A 266 15.91 29.50 17.86
C GLU A 266 15.15 28.16 17.85
N SER A 267 13.82 28.20 17.93
CA SER A 267 12.94 27.02 17.82
C SER A 267 13.11 26.35 16.44
N GLN A 268 13.11 27.17 15.38
CA GLN A 268 13.38 26.73 14.01
C GLN A 268 14.73 26.03 13.86
N LEU A 269 15.79 26.59 14.44
CA LEU A 269 17.14 26.00 14.42
C LEU A 269 17.24 24.73 15.25
N SER A 270 16.59 24.68 16.42
CA SER A 270 16.53 23.49 17.25
C SER A 270 15.87 22.32 16.49
N LEU A 271 14.74 22.57 15.82
CA LEU A 271 14.11 21.56 14.97
C LEU A 271 15.06 21.10 13.85
N PHE A 272 15.70 22.03 13.15
CA PHE A 272 16.67 21.71 12.10
C PHE A 272 17.79 20.79 12.62
N ASN A 273 18.41 21.13 13.74
CA ASN A 273 19.48 20.34 14.35
C ASN A 273 19.02 18.94 14.77
N ASN A 274 17.79 18.82 15.28
CA ASN A 274 17.19 17.52 15.64
C ASN A 274 16.95 16.61 14.43
N ILE A 275 16.53 17.15 13.29
CA ILE A 275 16.24 16.35 12.08
C ILE A 275 17.46 16.17 11.16
N ARG A 276 18.49 17.03 11.28
CA ARG A 276 19.72 17.01 10.45
C ARG A 276 20.37 15.62 10.35
N PRO A 277 20.47 14.80 11.41
CA PRO A 277 21.04 13.45 11.32
C PRO A 277 20.33 12.52 10.32
N LEU A 278 19.02 12.73 10.07
CA LEU A 278 18.24 11.95 9.10
C LEU A 278 18.60 12.26 7.64
N PHE A 279 19.31 13.37 7.42
CA PHE A 279 19.70 13.85 6.09
C PHE A 279 21.17 13.56 5.79
N ASN A 280 21.84 12.71 6.58
CA ASN A 280 23.19 12.25 6.27
C ASN A 280 23.27 11.70 4.85
N ASN A 281 24.32 12.10 4.12
CA ASN A 281 24.54 11.77 2.69
C ASN A 281 23.51 12.36 1.70
N LYS A 282 22.71 13.36 2.11
CA LYS A 282 21.80 14.09 1.22
C LYS A 282 22.27 15.53 1.06
N PRO A 283 22.19 16.12 -0.14
CA PRO A 283 22.35 17.55 -0.32
C PRO A 283 21.30 18.30 0.52
N LEU A 284 21.75 19.21 1.38
CA LEU A 284 20.91 19.98 2.29
C LEU A 284 21.01 21.45 1.95
N PHE A 285 19.86 22.10 1.77
CA PHE A 285 19.75 23.52 1.48
C PHE A 285 18.88 24.17 2.55
N VAL A 286 19.38 25.21 3.21
CA VAL A 286 18.60 26.05 4.11
C VAL A 286 18.12 27.26 3.32
N MET A 287 16.81 27.48 3.27
CA MET A 287 16.16 28.56 2.55
C MET A 287 15.49 29.51 3.53
N ALA A 288 15.85 30.79 3.48
CA ALA A 288 15.12 31.86 4.16
C ALA A 288 13.91 32.28 3.31
N ASN A 289 12.73 32.29 3.92
CA ASN A 289 11.48 32.73 3.31
C ASN A 289 10.91 33.96 4.03
N LYS A 290 9.96 34.64 3.39
CA LYS A 290 9.36 35.92 3.83
C LYS A 290 10.36 37.07 3.97
N ILE A 291 11.39 37.07 3.12
CA ILE A 291 12.43 38.10 3.07
C ILE A 291 11.88 39.49 2.65
N ASP A 292 10.68 39.54 2.10
CA ASP A 292 9.94 40.76 1.79
C ASP A 292 9.45 41.50 3.05
N VAL A 293 9.33 40.79 4.19
CA VAL A 293 8.94 41.36 5.49
C VAL A 293 10.16 41.79 6.29
N LEU A 294 11.20 40.96 6.33
CA LEU A 294 12.44 41.21 7.06
C LEU A 294 13.61 40.73 6.21
N SER A 295 14.57 41.60 5.91
CA SER A 295 15.76 41.20 5.14
C SER A 295 16.80 40.53 6.03
N LYS A 296 17.70 39.74 5.43
CA LYS A 296 18.87 39.18 6.14
C LYS A 296 19.76 40.28 6.72
N ASP A 297 19.81 41.44 6.06
CA ASP A 297 20.61 42.59 6.50
C ASP A 297 20.06 43.26 7.76
N ASP A 298 18.76 43.10 8.02
CA ASP A 298 18.06 43.68 9.17
C ASP A 298 18.11 42.77 10.41
N LEU A 299 18.65 41.55 10.28
CA LEU A 299 18.84 40.64 11.40
C LEU A 299 19.94 41.14 12.35
N SER A 300 19.80 40.80 13.63
CA SER A 300 20.85 41.00 14.64
C SER A 300 22.12 40.25 14.24
N ASP A 301 23.28 40.75 14.66
CA ASP A 301 24.57 40.10 14.37
C ASP A 301 24.66 38.67 14.92
N GLU A 302 23.96 38.41 16.04
CA GLU A 302 23.80 37.07 16.60
C GLU A 302 23.02 36.14 15.64
N HIS A 303 21.90 36.61 15.09
CA HIS A 303 21.11 35.82 14.14
C HIS A 303 21.79 35.67 12.78
N LYS A 304 22.58 36.66 12.34
CA LYS A 304 23.37 36.56 11.09
C LYS A 304 24.41 35.44 11.18
N LYS A 305 25.09 35.31 12.31
CA LYS A 305 26.06 34.22 12.57
C LYS A 305 25.43 32.84 12.48
N LEU A 306 24.17 32.67 12.91
CA LEU A 306 23.45 31.40 12.83
C LEU A 306 23.31 30.87 11.39
N PHE A 307 23.27 31.77 10.39
CA PHE A 307 23.22 31.38 8.97
C PHE A 307 24.59 31.13 8.34
N GLU A 308 25.66 31.61 8.95
CA GLU A 308 27.04 31.43 8.48
C GLU A 308 27.66 30.14 9.05
N ASP A 309 27.36 29.80 10.31
CA ASP A 309 27.86 28.59 10.98
C ASP A 309 27.08 27.32 10.60
N GLY A 310 25.89 27.47 10.01
CA GLY A 310 24.98 26.39 9.64
C GLY A 310 25.16 25.80 8.22
N ALA A 311 26.06 26.37 7.42
CA ALA A 311 26.33 25.99 6.02
C ALA A 311 27.41 24.90 5.88
#